data_AF-A0A5N7WEG8-F1
#
_entry.id   AF-A0A5N7WEG8-F1
#
_cell.length_a   1.000
_cell.length_b   1.000
_cell.length_c   1.000
_cell.angle_alpha   90.00
_cell.angle_beta   90.00
_cell.angle_gamma   90.00
#
_symmetry.space_group_name_H-M   'P 1'
#
loop_
_entity.id
_entity.type
_entity.pdbx_description
1 polymer ?
#
loop_
_entity_poly.entity_id
_entity_poly.type
_entity_poly.pdbx_seq_one_letter_code
_entity_poly.pdbx_strand_id
1 'polypeptide(L)'
;MLIAVQKDQIIHAVLVDNRQACEMIARAIGHKLDGKNFNIFDEVVNPQDAVLKSLHNLSPNQFFDARHDVIVTRDPMYLLEDTITYKPYNYILFNLDNQKIIVPDYYDYEDGFHLTEIGELSSTYEAYKHASGVLSNHNRLMQFAFAKNLILVKPTDEYHKINDSLVRTAYVFRENVKGSQPINISYCFCCETFECKCTPEQIEEYTSSELPF
;
A
#
# COMPACT_ATOMS: atom_id res chain seq x y z
N MET A 1 0.54 5.35 4.46
CA MET A 1 0.05 5.92 3.19
C MET A 1 -1.31 6.57 3.40
N LEU A 2 -1.53 7.75 2.83
CA LEU A 2 -2.81 8.46 2.89
C LEU A 2 -3.64 8.16 1.63
N ILE A 3 -4.79 7.51 1.76
CA ILE A 3 -5.70 7.24 0.63
C ILE A 3 -6.84 8.23 0.72
N ALA A 4 -7.04 9.02 -0.34
CA ALA A 4 -8.02 10.09 -0.40
C ALA A 4 -8.94 9.95 -1.60
N VAL A 5 -10.19 10.40 -1.45
CA VAL A 5 -11.19 10.44 -2.52
C VAL A 5 -11.80 11.83 -2.52
N GLN A 6 -11.77 12.49 -3.68
CA GLN A 6 -12.48 13.74 -3.91
C GLN A 6 -13.76 13.48 -4.68
N LYS A 7 -14.88 13.98 -4.16
CA LYS A 7 -16.19 13.96 -4.79
C LYS A 7 -16.95 15.22 -4.40
N ASP A 8 -17.55 15.89 -5.39
CA ASP A 8 -18.30 17.13 -5.21
C ASP A 8 -17.48 18.22 -4.48
N GLN A 9 -16.18 18.34 -4.84
CA GLN A 9 -15.19 19.23 -4.19
C GLN A 9 -14.90 18.93 -2.71
N ILE A 10 -15.45 17.84 -2.17
CA ILE A 10 -15.22 17.38 -0.81
C ILE A 10 -14.22 16.22 -0.84
N ILE A 11 -13.24 16.26 0.06
CA ILE A 11 -12.22 15.23 0.19
C ILE A 11 -12.43 14.45 1.49
N HIS A 12 -12.48 13.13 1.36
CA HIS A 12 -12.33 12.19 2.46
C HIS A 12 -11.00 11.49 2.33
N ALA A 13 -10.30 11.26 3.43
CA ALA A 13 -9.02 10.60 3.44
C ALA A 13 -8.86 9.69 4.66
N VAL A 14 -8.13 8.61 4.48
CA VAL A 14 -7.73 7.71 5.57
C VAL A 14 -6.23 7.47 5.50
N LEU A 15 -5.58 7.57 6.65
CA LEU A 15 -4.20 7.17 6.83
C LEU A 15 -4.17 5.72 7.28
N VAL A 16 -3.50 4.88 6.50
CA VAL A 16 -3.34 3.44 6.71
C VAL A 16 -1.89 3.04 6.50
N ASP A 17 -1.50 1.83 6.91
CA ASP A 17 -0.21 1.28 6.49
C ASP A 17 -0.22 0.91 4.99
N ASN A 18 0.95 0.61 4.41
CA ASN A 18 1.04 0.31 2.97
C ASN A 18 0.36 -1.02 2.60
N ARG A 19 0.34 -2.00 3.50
CA ARG A 19 -0.32 -3.30 3.28
C ARG A 19 -1.82 -3.10 3.18
N GLN A 20 -2.39 -2.37 4.12
CA GLN A 20 -3.81 -2.02 4.14
C GLN A 20 -4.20 -1.17 2.93
N ALA A 21 -3.39 -0.16 2.56
CA ALA A 21 -3.63 0.60 1.32
C ALA A 21 -3.71 -0.30 0.08
N CYS A 22 -2.78 -1.25 -0.02
CA CYS A 22 -2.74 -2.24 -1.09
C CYS A 22 -4.00 -3.13 -1.08
N GLU A 23 -4.38 -3.67 0.09
CA GLU A 23 -5.57 -4.51 0.28
C GLU A 23 -6.87 -3.76 -0.04
N MET A 24 -7.02 -2.51 0.41
CA MET A 24 -8.18 -1.65 0.12
C MET A 24 -8.36 -1.45 -1.39
N ILE A 25 -7.29 -1.10 -2.11
CA ILE A 25 -7.35 -0.89 -3.56
C ILE A 25 -7.60 -2.22 -4.28
N ALA A 26 -6.97 -3.32 -3.83
CA ALA A 26 -7.18 -4.64 -4.42
C ALA A 26 -8.63 -5.12 -4.28
N ARG A 27 -9.26 -4.91 -3.10
CA ARG A 27 -10.70 -5.17 -2.91
C ARG A 27 -11.53 -4.36 -3.89
N ALA A 28 -11.27 -3.06 -4.00
CA ALA A 28 -12.00 -2.19 -4.92
C ALA A 28 -11.90 -2.69 -6.37
N ILE A 29 -10.70 -3.08 -6.83
CA ILE A 29 -10.50 -3.70 -8.15
C ILE A 29 -11.29 -5.02 -8.25
N GLY A 30 -11.19 -5.90 -7.25
CA GLY A 30 -11.91 -7.18 -7.23
C GLY A 30 -13.42 -7.02 -7.39
N HIS A 31 -14.03 -6.08 -6.66
CA HIS A 31 -15.45 -5.72 -6.80
C HIS A 31 -15.79 -5.31 -8.24
N LYS A 32 -14.95 -4.47 -8.86
CA LYS A 32 -15.13 -4.06 -10.26
C LYS A 32 -15.07 -5.25 -11.23
N LEU A 33 -14.14 -6.19 -11.02
CA LEU A 33 -13.97 -7.38 -11.85
C LEU A 33 -15.17 -8.34 -11.75
N ASP A 34 -15.84 -8.36 -10.59
CA ASP A 34 -17.08 -9.12 -10.35
C ASP A 34 -18.33 -8.44 -10.93
N GLY A 35 -18.19 -7.28 -11.57
CA GLY A 35 -19.32 -6.51 -12.08
C GLY A 35 -20.15 -5.84 -10.97
N LYS A 36 -19.63 -5.76 -9.75
CA LYS A 36 -20.20 -4.95 -8.67
C LYS A 36 -19.81 -3.49 -8.90
N ASN A 37 -20.57 -2.57 -8.31
CA ASN A 37 -20.21 -1.15 -8.33
C ASN A 37 -18.84 -0.96 -7.67
N PHE A 38 -17.88 -0.47 -8.45
CA PHE A 38 -16.59 -0.03 -7.95
C PHE A 38 -16.80 1.20 -7.07
N ASN A 39 -16.40 1.14 -5.80
CA ASN A 39 -16.49 2.33 -4.96
C ASN A 39 -15.33 2.46 -3.96
N ILE A 40 -14.24 3.06 -4.41
CA ILE A 40 -13.13 3.47 -3.52
C ILE A 40 -13.58 4.52 -2.48
N PHE A 41 -14.65 5.27 -2.75
CA PHE A 41 -15.23 6.20 -1.78
C PHE A 41 -15.73 5.46 -0.53
N ASP A 42 -16.41 4.32 -0.70
CA ASP A 42 -16.93 3.55 0.44
C ASP A 42 -15.79 2.97 1.28
N GLU A 43 -14.73 2.47 0.63
CA GLU A 43 -13.52 1.98 1.32
C GLU A 43 -12.82 3.09 2.14
N VAL A 44 -12.87 4.34 1.68
CA VAL A 44 -12.27 5.49 2.39
C VAL A 44 -13.18 6.07 3.45
N VAL A 45 -14.50 6.13 3.23
CA VAL A 45 -15.44 6.68 4.21
C VAL A 45 -15.74 5.69 5.32
N ASN A 46 -15.84 4.40 5.00
CA ASN A 46 -16.14 3.32 5.93
C ASN A 46 -15.12 2.18 5.77
N PRO A 47 -13.86 2.41 6.16
CA PRO A 47 -12.80 1.41 6.05
C PRO A 47 -13.16 0.16 6.88
N GLN A 48 -13.03 -1.01 6.26
CA GLN A 48 -13.26 -2.30 6.93
C GLN A 48 -12.10 -2.69 7.86
N ASP A 49 -10.93 -2.09 7.65
CA ASP A 49 -9.70 -2.38 8.39
C ASP A 49 -9.37 -1.28 9.40
N ALA A 50 -8.46 -1.60 10.33
CA ALA A 50 -7.98 -0.64 11.31
C ALA A 50 -7.25 0.52 10.62
N VAL A 51 -7.78 1.73 10.73
CA VAL A 51 -7.15 2.97 10.25
C VAL A 51 -6.30 3.62 11.32
N LEU A 52 -5.20 4.26 10.90
CA LEU A 52 -4.39 5.08 11.79
C LEU A 52 -5.08 6.43 12.07
N LYS A 53 -5.73 6.99 11.04
CA LYS A 53 -6.44 8.28 11.13
C LYS A 53 -7.48 8.40 10.03
N SER A 54 -8.68 8.88 10.35
CA SER A 54 -9.69 9.26 9.37
C SER A 54 -9.87 10.77 9.32
N LEU A 55 -10.06 11.30 8.11
CA LEU A 55 -10.27 12.71 7.83
C LEU A 55 -11.46 12.82 6.87
N HIS A 56 -12.50 13.55 7.25
CA HIS A 56 -13.71 13.66 6.42
C HIS A 56 -14.06 15.11 6.16
N ASN A 57 -14.77 15.35 5.06
CA ASN A 57 -15.32 16.65 4.71
C ASN A 57 -14.26 17.75 4.58
N LEU A 58 -13.07 17.40 4.09
CA LEU A 58 -12.00 18.36 3.87
C LEU A 58 -12.25 19.13 2.58
N SER A 59 -12.03 20.44 2.61
CA SER A 59 -11.78 21.24 1.41
C SER A 59 -10.39 20.91 0.80
N PRO A 60 -10.13 21.28 -0.47
CA PRO A 60 -8.82 21.08 -1.08
C PRO A 60 -7.65 21.68 -0.28
N ASN A 61 -7.82 22.87 0.31
CA ASN A 61 -6.80 23.50 1.14
C ASN A 61 -6.57 22.74 2.45
N GLN A 62 -7.64 22.29 3.11
CA GLN A 62 -7.50 21.48 4.32
C GLN A 62 -6.83 20.13 4.04
N PHE A 63 -7.09 19.54 2.87
CA PHE A 63 -6.38 18.34 2.44
C PHE A 63 -4.90 18.62 2.14
N PHE A 64 -4.60 19.76 1.51
CA PHE A 64 -3.22 20.19 1.26
C PHE A 64 -2.41 20.29 2.55
N ASP A 65 -3.01 20.76 3.64
CA ASP A 65 -2.37 20.80 4.95
C ASP A 65 -2.28 19.40 5.56
N ALA A 66 -3.37 18.63 5.51
CA ALA A 66 -3.48 17.32 6.15
C ALA A 66 -2.58 16.23 5.53
N ARG A 67 -2.04 16.46 4.31
CA ARG A 67 -1.09 15.54 3.67
C ARG A 67 0.34 15.63 4.23
N HIS A 68 0.58 16.43 5.28
CA HIS A 68 1.86 16.51 5.97
C HIS A 68 1.72 16.04 7.43
N ASP A 69 2.71 15.28 7.89
CA ASP A 69 2.97 15.08 9.30
C ASP A 69 3.72 16.30 9.84
N VAL A 70 3.33 16.75 11.03
CA VAL A 70 3.90 17.94 11.67
C VAL A 70 4.64 17.50 12.91
N ILE A 71 5.97 17.56 12.86
CA ILE A 71 6.85 17.24 13.98
C ILE A 71 7.35 18.55 14.56
N VAL A 72 7.06 18.78 15.84
CA VAL A 72 7.58 19.94 16.59
C VAL A 72 8.71 19.47 17.48
N THR A 73 9.94 19.82 17.10
CA THR A 73 11.13 19.56 17.91
C THR A 73 11.35 20.73 18.85
N ARG A 74 11.17 20.48 20.15
CA ARG A 74 11.39 21.47 21.20
C ARG A 74 12.80 21.34 21.76
N ASP A 75 13.49 22.47 21.91
CA ASP A 75 14.74 22.49 22.65
C ASP A 75 14.46 22.18 24.13
N PRO A 76 15.07 21.12 24.71
CA PRO A 76 14.82 20.74 26.10
C PRO A 76 15.19 21.86 27.10
N MET A 77 16.07 22.77 26.69
CA MET A 77 16.50 23.91 27.50
C MET A 77 15.66 25.17 27.27
N TYR A 78 14.72 25.17 26.32
CA TYR A 78 13.90 26.31 25.91
C TYR A 78 14.72 27.56 25.52
N LEU A 79 15.95 27.36 25.06
CA LEU A 79 16.87 28.42 24.63
C LEU A 79 16.73 28.75 23.14
N LEU A 80 16.17 27.82 22.36
CA LEU A 80 15.93 27.97 20.93
C LEU A 80 14.43 27.91 20.62
N GLU A 81 14.03 28.54 19.52
CA GLU A 81 12.66 28.42 19.01
C GLU A 81 12.36 26.99 18.57
N ASP A 82 11.12 26.56 18.77
CA ASP A 82 10.62 25.26 18.32
C ASP A 82 10.86 25.13 16.81
N THR A 83 11.51 24.03 16.41
CA THR A 83 11.68 23.71 14.99
C THR A 83 10.48 22.89 14.53
N ILE A 84 9.70 23.42 13.58
CA ILE A 84 8.56 22.72 12.98
C ILE A 84 9.01 22.08 11.68
N THR A 85 8.98 20.75 11.61
CA THR A 85 9.28 19.99 10.41
C THR A 85 7.99 19.44 9.80
N TYR A 86 7.76 19.73 8.52
CA TYR A 86 6.65 19.17 7.74
C TYR A 86 7.17 18.00 6.91
N LYS A 87 6.69 16.78 7.19
CA LYS A 87 7.03 15.59 6.41
C LYS A 87 5.82 15.13 5.60
N PRO A 88 5.85 15.16 4.27
CA PRO A 88 4.68 14.79 3.49
C PRO A 88 4.41 13.29 3.57
N TYR A 89 3.14 12.89 3.67
CA TYR A 89 2.72 11.50 3.54
C TYR A 89 2.74 11.09 2.07
N ASN A 90 3.27 9.91 1.76
CA ASN A 90 2.95 9.27 0.47
C ASN A 90 1.43 9.05 0.41
N TYR A 91 0.79 9.54 -0.65
CA TYR A 91 -0.66 9.56 -0.78
C TYR A 91 -1.15 9.15 -2.17
N ILE A 92 -2.40 8.72 -2.25
CA ILE A 92 -3.13 8.50 -3.50
C ILE A 92 -4.46 9.23 -3.39
N LEU A 93 -4.73 10.17 -4.30
CA LEU A 93 -5.99 10.90 -4.40
C LEU A 93 -6.77 10.42 -5.61
N PHE A 94 -7.90 9.75 -5.38
CA PHE A 94 -8.89 9.43 -6.40
C PHE A 94 -9.79 10.65 -6.60
N ASN A 95 -9.49 11.48 -7.59
CA ASN A 95 -10.29 12.64 -7.94
C ASN A 95 -11.44 12.22 -8.86
N LEU A 96 -12.60 11.91 -8.28
CA LEU A 96 -13.77 11.46 -9.02
C LEU A 96 -14.42 12.58 -9.83
N ASP A 97 -14.29 13.84 -9.38
CA ASP A 97 -14.80 15.02 -10.09
C ASP A 97 -14.16 15.15 -11.48
N ASN A 98 -12.85 14.91 -11.56
CA ASN A 98 -12.07 15.02 -12.80
C ASN A 98 -11.73 13.67 -13.44
N GLN A 99 -12.16 12.56 -12.86
CA GLN A 99 -11.82 11.19 -13.29
C GLN A 99 -10.31 10.91 -13.34
N LYS A 100 -9.56 11.42 -12.37
CA LYS A 100 -8.10 11.30 -12.28
C LYS A 100 -7.65 10.57 -11.02
N ILE A 101 -6.48 9.96 -11.06
CA ILE A 101 -5.81 9.42 -9.89
C ILE A 101 -4.48 10.16 -9.75
N ILE A 102 -4.28 10.79 -8.60
CA ILE A 102 -3.21 11.74 -8.34
C ILE A 102 -2.30 11.17 -7.25
N VAL A 103 -1.00 11.17 -7.48
CA VAL A 103 0.03 10.79 -6.50
C VAL A 103 1.08 11.88 -6.39
N PRO A 104 1.75 12.02 -5.24
CA PRO A 104 2.87 12.93 -5.13
C PRO A 104 4.06 12.41 -5.96
N ASP A 105 4.71 13.32 -6.70
CA ASP A 105 6.02 13.07 -7.29
C ASP A 105 7.09 13.74 -6.39
N TYR A 106 7.76 12.92 -5.58
CA TYR A 106 8.85 13.39 -4.72
C TYR A 106 10.17 13.16 -5.44
N TYR A 107 10.95 14.23 -5.62
CA TYR A 107 12.34 14.11 -6.06
C TYR A 107 13.30 14.17 -4.87
N ASP A 108 14.19 13.18 -4.79
CA ASP A 108 15.07 12.89 -3.66
C ASP A 108 16.41 13.67 -3.72
N TYR A 109 16.37 14.94 -4.12
CA TYR A 109 17.58 15.78 -4.14
C TYR A 109 17.68 16.60 -2.85
N GLU A 110 18.43 16.05 -1.88
CA GLU A 110 19.03 16.68 -0.68
C GLU A 110 18.13 17.54 0.24
N ASP A 111 17.97 17.09 1.50
CA ASP A 111 17.54 17.80 2.72
C ASP A 111 16.31 18.72 2.69
N GLY A 112 15.48 18.60 1.66
CA GLY A 112 14.16 19.20 1.60
C GLY A 112 13.31 18.46 0.58
N PHE A 113 12.36 17.65 1.03
CA PHE A 113 11.39 17.03 0.14
C PHE A 113 10.56 18.13 -0.55
N HIS A 114 10.94 18.47 -1.78
CA HIS A 114 10.14 19.35 -2.62
C HIS A 114 9.15 18.48 -3.41
N LEU A 115 7.85 18.66 -3.15
CA LEU A 115 6.84 18.17 -4.08
C LEU A 115 6.93 19.04 -5.34
N THR A 116 7.62 18.55 -6.36
CA THR A 116 7.85 19.29 -7.61
C THR A 116 6.60 19.25 -8.48
N GLU A 117 5.95 18.09 -8.58
CA GLU A 117 4.77 17.89 -9.42
C GLU A 117 3.80 16.86 -8.80
N ILE A 118 2.57 16.84 -9.32
CA ILE A 118 1.59 15.81 -9.04
C ILE A 118 1.62 14.83 -10.22
N GLY A 119 1.95 13.57 -9.95
CA GLY A 119 1.86 12.49 -10.92
C GLY A 119 0.40 12.07 -11.14
N GLU A 120 0.04 11.80 -12.39
CA GLU A 120 -1.28 11.25 -12.75
C GLU A 120 -1.13 9.77 -13.12
N LEU A 121 -1.81 8.90 -12.37
CA LEU A 121 -1.86 7.47 -12.65
C LEU A 121 -3.01 7.16 -13.62
N SER A 122 -2.73 6.32 -14.62
CA SER A 122 -3.67 6.00 -15.70
C SER A 122 -4.80 5.04 -15.29
N SER A 123 -4.68 4.35 -14.15
CA SER A 123 -5.68 3.39 -13.70
C SER A 123 -5.62 3.08 -12.21
N THR A 124 -6.69 2.51 -11.67
CA THR A 124 -6.72 1.95 -10.31
C THR A 124 -5.69 0.84 -10.11
N TYR A 125 -5.33 0.10 -11.16
CA TYR A 125 -4.31 -0.93 -11.08
C TYR A 125 -2.90 -0.33 -10.94
N GLU A 126 -2.64 0.82 -11.57
CA GLU A 126 -1.41 1.58 -11.31
C GLU A 126 -1.40 2.15 -9.88
N ALA A 127 -2.55 2.57 -9.35
CA ALA A 127 -2.66 2.97 -7.94
C ALA A 127 -2.34 1.82 -6.97
N TYR A 128 -2.78 0.60 -7.31
CA TYR A 128 -2.45 -0.62 -6.57
C TYR A 128 -0.94 -0.91 -6.60
N LYS A 129 -0.28 -0.80 -7.77
CA LYS A 129 1.18 -0.91 -7.88
C LYS A 129 1.93 0.15 -7.06
N HIS A 130 1.43 1.39 -7.07
CA HIS A 130 2.00 2.47 -6.27
C HIS A 130 1.89 2.16 -4.78
N ALA A 131 0.71 1.72 -4.33
CA ALA A 131 0.45 1.37 -2.94
C ALA A 131 1.30 0.19 -2.43
N SER A 132 1.57 -0.80 -3.29
CA SER A 132 2.39 -1.95 -2.92
C SER A 132 3.88 -1.66 -2.80
N GLY A 133 4.34 -0.45 -3.16
CA GLY A 133 5.74 -0.07 -3.07
C GLY A 133 6.65 -0.82 -4.04
N VAL A 134 6.25 -0.91 -5.33
CA VAL A 134 7.02 -1.55 -6.43
C VAL A 134 8.48 -1.11 -6.52
N LEU A 135 8.85 0.00 -5.89
CA LEU A 135 10.21 0.53 -5.84
C LEU A 135 11.15 -0.22 -4.87
N SER A 136 10.65 -1.13 -4.03
CA SER A 136 11.53 -2.00 -3.22
C SER A 136 11.88 -3.27 -4.00
N ASN A 137 13.15 -3.41 -4.40
CA ASN A 137 13.69 -4.60 -5.11
C ASN A 137 13.59 -5.92 -4.31
N HIS A 138 13.01 -5.89 -3.11
CA HIS A 138 12.98 -7.00 -2.16
C HIS A 138 11.65 -7.77 -2.15
N ASN A 139 10.62 -7.34 -2.89
CA ASN A 139 9.33 -8.06 -2.93
C ASN A 139 9.13 -8.85 -4.24
N ARG A 140 9.85 -9.97 -4.39
CA ARG A 140 9.80 -10.84 -5.58
C ARG A 140 8.39 -11.39 -5.87
N LEU A 141 7.61 -11.66 -4.83
CA LEU A 141 6.22 -12.10 -4.96
C LEU A 141 5.38 -11.07 -5.73
N MET A 142 5.44 -9.81 -5.30
CA MET A 142 4.69 -8.73 -5.93
C MET A 142 5.22 -8.42 -7.33
N GLN A 143 6.54 -8.49 -7.56
CA GLN A 143 7.12 -8.35 -8.90
C GLN A 143 6.55 -9.40 -9.88
N PHE A 144 6.51 -10.67 -9.47
CA PHE A 144 5.87 -11.72 -10.26
C PHE A 144 4.38 -11.43 -10.48
N ALA A 145 3.65 -11.04 -9.43
CA ALA A 145 2.24 -10.72 -9.54
C ALA A 145 2.00 -9.63 -10.59
N PHE A 146 2.78 -8.56 -10.58
CA PHE A 146 2.68 -7.48 -11.56
C PHE A 146 3.06 -7.88 -12.97
N ALA A 147 4.11 -8.71 -13.13
CA ALA A 147 4.49 -9.26 -14.43
C ALA A 147 3.40 -10.15 -15.03
N LYS A 148 2.54 -10.72 -14.17
CA LYS A 148 1.39 -11.57 -14.56
C LYS A 148 0.05 -10.83 -14.50
N ASN A 149 0.05 -9.51 -14.30
CA ASN A 149 -1.17 -8.71 -14.18
C ASN A 149 -2.13 -9.20 -13.08
N LEU A 150 -1.60 -9.59 -11.92
CA LEU A 150 -2.34 -10.16 -10.80
C LEU A 150 -2.60 -9.12 -9.68
N ILE A 151 -3.75 -9.27 -9.03
CA ILE A 151 -4.14 -8.58 -7.79
C ILE A 151 -4.18 -9.59 -6.63
N LEU A 152 -3.68 -9.19 -5.46
CA LEU A 152 -3.78 -9.98 -4.24
C LEU A 152 -5.18 -9.78 -3.66
N VAL A 153 -6.02 -10.83 -3.68
CA VAL A 153 -7.44 -10.71 -3.32
C VAL A 153 -7.69 -11.01 -1.85
N LYS A 154 -6.80 -11.79 -1.23
CA LYS A 154 -6.90 -12.17 0.17
C LYS A 154 -5.50 -12.26 0.77
N PRO A 155 -5.27 -11.71 1.97
CA PRO A 155 -4.03 -11.94 2.70
C PRO A 155 -3.90 -13.44 3.02
N THR A 156 -2.67 -13.85 3.27
CA THR A 156 -2.27 -15.22 3.58
C THR A 156 -3.24 -15.97 4.47
N ASP A 157 -3.85 -17.05 3.95
CA ASP A 157 -4.70 -17.93 4.75
C ASP A 157 -3.93 -19.15 5.29
N GLU A 158 -2.83 -19.54 4.64
CA GLU A 158 -2.10 -20.78 4.96
C GLU A 158 -0.61 -20.51 5.14
N TYR A 159 -0.15 -20.69 6.38
CA TYR A 159 1.25 -20.66 6.75
C TYR A 159 1.77 -22.09 6.92
N HIS A 160 2.80 -22.45 6.17
CA HIS A 160 3.52 -23.69 6.37
C HIS A 160 4.80 -23.42 7.17
N LYS A 161 4.81 -23.89 8.42
CA LYS A 161 5.95 -23.76 9.33
C LYS A 161 6.66 -25.09 9.51
N ILE A 162 7.99 -25.03 9.62
CA ILE A 162 8.84 -26.16 10.00
C ILE A 162 9.72 -25.66 11.14
N ASN A 163 9.66 -26.33 12.30
CA ASN A 163 10.36 -25.91 13.54
C ASN A 163 10.12 -24.42 13.88
N ASP A 164 8.85 -24.00 13.88
CA ASP A 164 8.38 -22.62 14.11
C ASP A 164 8.79 -21.54 13.09
N SER A 165 9.69 -21.85 12.16
CA SER A 165 10.05 -20.95 11.07
C SER A 165 9.04 -20.99 9.93
N LEU A 166 8.66 -19.82 9.42
CA LEU A 166 7.78 -19.69 8.27
C LEU A 166 8.56 -20.05 6.99
N VAL A 167 8.21 -21.19 6.39
CA VAL A 167 8.89 -21.70 5.18
C VAL A 167 8.12 -21.34 3.92
N ARG A 168 6.79 -21.47 3.96
CA ARG A 168 5.94 -21.18 2.80
C ARG A 168 4.65 -20.51 3.21
N THR A 169 4.11 -19.75 2.28
CA THR A 169 2.80 -19.12 2.40
C THR A 169 2.02 -19.29 1.11
N ALA A 170 0.73 -19.64 1.21
CA ALA A 170 -0.18 -19.53 0.09
C ALA A 170 -0.83 -18.14 0.04
N TYR A 171 -0.79 -17.52 -1.14
CA TYR A 171 -1.44 -16.26 -1.45
C TYR A 171 -2.56 -16.48 -2.45
N VAL A 172 -3.67 -15.79 -2.28
CA VAL A 172 -4.80 -15.84 -3.22
C VAL A 172 -4.70 -14.65 -4.15
N PHE A 173 -4.28 -14.91 -5.38
CA PHE A 173 -4.24 -13.91 -6.45
C PHE A 173 -5.43 -14.03 -7.37
N ARG A 174 -5.64 -13.02 -8.20
CA ARG A 174 -6.58 -13.05 -9.31
C ARG A 174 -6.03 -12.21 -10.45
N GLU A 175 -6.24 -12.64 -11.68
CA GLU A 175 -5.90 -11.82 -12.84
C GLU A 175 -6.77 -10.57 -12.89
N ASN A 176 -6.18 -9.42 -13.19
CA ASN A 176 -6.89 -8.16 -13.41
C ASN A 176 -7.61 -8.15 -14.77
N VAL A 177 -8.53 -9.11 -14.93
CA VAL A 177 -9.33 -9.41 -16.11
C VAL A 177 -10.74 -9.76 -15.64
N LYS A 178 -11.77 -9.19 -16.29
CA LYS A 178 -13.16 -9.39 -15.90
C LYS A 178 -13.53 -10.89 -15.93
N GLY A 179 -14.17 -11.38 -14.86
CA GLY A 179 -14.62 -12.78 -14.77
C GLY A 179 -13.51 -13.80 -14.48
N SER A 180 -12.26 -13.37 -14.30
CA SER A 180 -11.17 -14.24 -13.84
C SER A 180 -11.50 -14.86 -12.48
N GLN A 181 -11.00 -16.08 -12.25
CA GLN A 181 -11.15 -16.78 -10.97
C GLN A 181 -9.93 -16.56 -10.07
N PRO A 182 -10.08 -16.64 -8.74
CA PRO A 182 -8.95 -16.67 -7.83
C PRO A 182 -8.03 -17.86 -8.07
N ILE A 183 -6.73 -17.66 -7.87
CA ILE A 183 -5.66 -18.64 -8.06
C ILE A 183 -4.81 -18.64 -6.79
N ASN A 184 -4.60 -19.82 -6.22
CA ASN A 184 -3.72 -20.00 -5.08
C ASN A 184 -2.28 -20.16 -5.56
N ILE A 185 -1.39 -19.31 -5.08
CA ILE A 185 0.03 -19.32 -5.43
C ILE A 185 0.82 -19.45 -4.14
N SER A 186 1.57 -20.55 -4.02
CA SER A 186 2.48 -20.76 -2.91
C SER A 186 3.81 -20.07 -3.16
N TYR A 187 4.34 -19.38 -2.16
CA TYR A 187 5.66 -18.77 -2.18
C TYR A 187 6.50 -19.36 -1.04
N CYS A 188 7.69 -19.86 -1.33
CA CYS A 188 8.67 -20.27 -0.33
C CYS A 188 9.63 -19.13 -0.07
N PHE A 189 9.71 -18.70 1.19
CA PHE A 189 10.65 -17.68 1.63
C PHE A 189 12.08 -18.22 1.65
N CYS A 190 12.22 -19.50 1.97
CA CYS A 190 13.46 -20.23 2.05
C CYS A 190 14.35 -20.18 0.78
N CYS A 191 13.77 -20.26 -0.42
CA CYS A 191 14.46 -20.12 -1.70
C CYS A 191 13.90 -18.98 -2.56
N GLU A 192 13.01 -18.17 -2.00
CA GLU A 192 12.37 -17.02 -2.66
C GLU A 192 11.70 -17.34 -4.00
N THR A 193 11.08 -18.52 -4.12
CA THR A 193 10.47 -19.03 -5.37
C THR A 193 9.03 -19.53 -5.15
N PHE A 194 8.33 -19.78 -6.26
CA PHE A 194 6.98 -20.38 -6.27
C PHE A 194 6.96 -21.90 -6.17
N GLU A 195 8.14 -22.53 -6.18
CA GLU A 195 8.34 -23.97 -5.98
C GLU A 195 9.40 -24.16 -4.92
N CYS A 196 9.02 -24.65 -3.75
CA CYS A 196 9.99 -24.87 -2.69
C CYS A 196 10.84 -26.11 -2.95
N LYS A 197 12.15 -25.91 -3.04
CA LYS A 197 13.15 -26.96 -3.28
C LYS A 197 14.17 -27.05 -2.14
N CYS A 198 13.87 -26.45 -0.99
CA CYS A 198 14.79 -26.38 0.14
C CYS A 198 14.97 -27.74 0.81
N THR A 199 16.22 -28.08 1.13
CA THR A 199 16.54 -29.25 1.95
C THR A 199 16.28 -28.97 3.43
N PRO A 200 16.16 -30.00 4.29
CA PRO A 200 16.05 -29.83 5.73
C PRO A 200 17.18 -28.97 6.32
N GLU A 201 18.44 -29.11 5.84
CA GLU A 201 19.56 -28.31 6.35
C GLU A 201 19.41 -26.81 6.04
N GLN A 202 18.91 -26.46 4.85
CA GLN A 202 18.67 -25.06 4.45
C GLN A 202 17.55 -24.41 5.26
N ILE A 203 16.58 -25.22 5.72
CA ILE A 203 15.51 -24.75 6.61
C ILE A 203 16.07 -24.46 8.00
N GLU A 204 16.97 -25.30 8.51
CA GLU A 204 17.65 -25.08 9.80
C GLU A 204 18.53 -23.82 9.80
N GLU A 205 19.25 -23.53 8.71
CA GLU A 205 19.99 -22.26 8.57
C GLU A 205 19.06 -21.03 8.67
N TYR A 206 17.87 -21.10 8.07
CA TYR A 206 16.86 -20.04 8.13
C TYR A 206 16.19 -19.90 9.51
N THR A 207 16.17 -20.97 10.31
CA THR A 207 15.66 -20.92 11.70
C THR A 207 16.61 -20.20 12.66
N SER A 208 17.90 -20.08 12.28
CA SER A 208 18.97 -19.51 13.11
C SER A 208 19.25 -18.02 12.86
N SER A 209 18.76 -17.46 11.75
CA SER A 209 18.80 -16.04 11.45
C SER A 209 17.45 -15.41 11.79
N GLU A 210 17.48 -14.38 12.64
CA GLU A 210 16.28 -13.65 13.09
C GLU A 210 15.37 -13.30 11.90
N LEU A 211 14.16 -13.87 11.90
CA LEU A 211 13.15 -13.60 10.88
C LEU A 211 12.76 -12.12 10.91
N PRO A 212 12.53 -11.48 9.75
CA PRO A 212 11.83 -10.21 9.71
C PRO A 212 10.32 -10.49 9.82
N PHE A 213 9.83 -10.61 11.05
CA PHE A 213 8.43 -10.33 11.38
C PHE A 213 8.34 -9.60 12.72
#